data_AF-A0A411KAW5-F1
#
_entry.id   AF-A0A411KAW5-F1
#
_cell.length_a   1.000
_cell.length_b   1.000
_cell.length_c   1.000
_cell.angle_alpha   90.00
_cell.angle_beta   90.00
_cell.angle_gamma   90.00
#
_symmetry.space_group_name_H-M   'P 1'
#
loop_
_entity.id
_entity.type
_entity.pdbx_description
1 polymer ?
#
loop_
_entity_poly.entity_id
_entity_poly.type
_entity_poly.pdbx_seq_one_letter_code
_entity_poly.pdbx_strand_id
1 'polypeptide(L)'
;MGYDGIVLESWSRWAAHGVLHDATMRKVALRFVKQLGEALHAVKSDRNSNTHLQLVYVIGPPHTEKLQEHDFGPHDLQTLSESVDGFSLMTYDFSSAYNPGPNAPLKWIRSTLHLLLSAAGRNMAHTIFVGINFYGYDFLLAEGGGAQAITGRDYLSVLEQHNPRMRWDKRNAEHYFSYTDRQGRQHAVFYPTLMSISERLEEARSWGAGVSIWEIGQGLDYFFHLL
;
A
#
# COMPACT_ATOMS: atom_id res chain seq x y z
N MET A 1 -6.55 -27.37 3.54
CA MET A 1 -6.74 -26.21 2.64
C MET A 1 -5.41 -26.01 1.94
N GLY A 2 -5.33 -26.17 0.62
CA GLY A 2 -4.05 -26.15 -0.13
C GLY A 2 -3.54 -24.73 -0.39
N TYR A 3 -3.28 -23.97 0.69
CA TYR A 3 -2.66 -22.64 0.62
C TYR A 3 -1.14 -22.76 0.51
N ASP A 4 -0.53 -21.76 -0.13
CA ASP A 4 0.93 -21.69 -0.31
C ASP A 4 1.62 -20.84 0.77
N GLY A 5 0.87 -20.26 1.70
CA GLY A 5 1.41 -19.39 2.74
C GLY A 5 0.37 -18.56 3.48
N ILE A 6 0.85 -17.55 4.21
CA ILE A 6 0.05 -16.59 4.98
C ILE A 6 0.50 -15.16 4.63
N VAL A 7 -0.48 -14.27 4.45
CA VAL A 7 -0.27 -12.82 4.50
C VAL A 7 -0.73 -12.33 5.87
N LEU A 8 0.21 -11.91 6.73
CA LEU A 8 -0.09 -11.49 8.10
C LEU A 8 -0.16 -9.96 8.20
N GLU A 9 -1.35 -9.45 8.52
CA GLU A 9 -1.58 -8.05 8.84
C GLU A 9 -1.78 -7.87 10.35
N SER A 10 -0.69 -7.57 11.07
CA SER A 10 -0.76 -7.32 12.52
C SER A 10 -0.11 -6.00 12.95
N TRP A 11 0.82 -5.45 12.17
CA TRP A 11 1.62 -4.29 12.58
C TRP A 11 0.75 -3.06 12.92
N SER A 12 -0.15 -2.68 12.02
CA SER A 12 -1.08 -1.55 12.20
C SER A 12 -1.96 -1.72 13.44
N ARG A 13 -2.41 -2.95 13.71
CA ARG A 13 -3.22 -3.28 14.90
C ARG A 13 -2.41 -3.18 16.17
N TRP A 14 -1.18 -3.70 16.17
CA TRP A 14 -0.26 -3.58 17.30
C TRP A 14 0.12 -2.14 17.59
N ALA A 15 0.34 -1.31 16.57
CA ALA A 15 0.54 0.12 16.71
C ALA A 15 -0.67 0.79 17.40
N ALA A 16 -1.88 0.55 16.87
CA ALA A 16 -3.11 1.14 17.38
C ALA A 16 -3.42 0.74 18.84
N HIS A 17 -3.04 -0.47 19.26
CA HIS A 17 -3.21 -0.95 20.63
C HIS A 17 -2.00 -0.66 21.55
N GLY A 18 -0.99 0.06 21.07
CA GLY A 18 0.19 0.46 21.85
C GLY A 18 1.19 -0.65 22.15
N VAL A 19 1.05 -1.82 21.51
CA VAL A 19 2.00 -2.95 21.66
C VAL A 19 3.40 -2.55 21.19
N LEU A 20 3.51 -1.70 20.16
CA LEU A 20 4.78 -1.24 19.60
C LEU A 20 5.42 -0.08 20.39
N HIS A 21 4.67 0.53 21.32
CA HIS A 21 5.16 1.58 22.22
C HIS A 21 5.94 1.00 23.41
N ASP A 22 5.64 -0.23 23.82
CA ASP A 22 6.39 -0.95 24.84
C ASP A 22 7.52 -1.77 24.20
N ALA A 23 8.76 -1.48 24.58
CA ALA A 23 9.94 -2.13 24.00
C ALA A 23 10.00 -3.65 24.26
N THR A 24 9.43 -4.13 25.36
CA THR A 24 9.35 -5.57 25.67
C THR A 24 8.31 -6.24 24.77
N MET A 25 7.13 -5.62 24.64
CA MET A 25 6.05 -6.13 23.80
C MET A 25 6.39 -6.08 22.32
N ARG A 26 7.09 -5.03 21.82
CA ARG A 26 7.62 -5.01 20.44
C ARG A 26 8.57 -6.17 20.19
N LYS A 27 9.48 -6.48 21.12
CA LYS A 27 10.38 -7.65 21.00
C LYS A 27 9.61 -8.97 20.97
N VAL A 28 8.55 -9.11 21.76
CA VAL A 28 7.68 -10.29 21.74
C VAL A 28 6.93 -10.38 20.40
N ALA A 29 6.41 -9.27 19.89
CA ALA A 29 5.71 -9.20 18.60
C ALA A 29 6.63 -9.59 17.43
N LEU A 30 7.84 -9.04 17.36
CA LEU A 30 8.84 -9.41 16.35
C LEU A 30 9.25 -10.89 16.46
N ARG A 31 9.44 -11.39 17.69
CA ARG A 31 9.73 -12.81 17.91
C ARG A 31 8.60 -13.71 17.44
N PHE A 32 7.35 -13.32 17.66
CA PHE A 32 6.19 -14.05 17.17
C PHE A 32 6.20 -14.15 15.64
N VAL A 33 6.43 -13.04 14.93
CA VAL A 33 6.53 -13.05 13.45
C VAL A 33 7.66 -13.98 13.00
N LYS A 34 8.82 -13.91 13.67
CA LYS A 34 9.97 -14.78 13.37
C LYS A 34 9.61 -16.27 13.53
N GLN A 35 9.06 -16.64 14.68
CA GLN A 35 8.68 -18.03 14.97
C GLN A 35 7.58 -18.55 14.05
N LEU A 36 6.64 -17.68 13.64
CA LEU A 36 5.63 -18.04 12.64
C LEU A 36 6.28 -18.33 11.28
N GLY A 37 7.21 -17.48 10.84
CA GLY A 37 7.97 -17.69 9.61
C GLY A 37 8.74 -19.01 9.62
N GLU A 38 9.51 -19.26 10.69
CA GLU A 38 10.23 -20.52 10.90
C GLU A 38 9.30 -21.74 10.87
N ALA A 39 8.13 -21.65 11.49
CA ALA A 39 7.13 -22.72 11.49
C ALA A 39 6.54 -22.97 10.10
N LEU A 40 6.28 -21.91 9.31
CA LEU A 40 5.80 -22.04 7.94
C LEU A 40 6.87 -22.62 7.02
N HIS A 41 8.13 -22.19 7.16
CA HIS A 41 9.26 -22.72 6.40
C HIS A 41 9.58 -24.18 6.73
N ALA A 42 9.19 -24.68 7.90
CA ALA A 42 9.31 -26.10 8.24
C ALA A 42 8.28 -26.99 7.53
N VAL A 43 7.25 -26.41 6.91
CA VAL A 43 6.18 -27.13 6.20
C VAL A 43 6.37 -27.00 4.69
N LYS A 44 6.41 -28.14 3.99
CA LYS A 44 6.44 -28.16 2.53
C LYS A 44 5.09 -27.82 1.93
N SER A 45 5.06 -27.10 0.81
CA SER A 45 3.83 -26.87 0.06
C SER A 45 3.33 -28.17 -0.57
N ASP A 46 2.03 -28.43 -0.43
CA ASP A 46 1.34 -29.56 -1.08
C ASP A 46 1.33 -29.42 -2.61
N ARG A 47 1.44 -28.19 -3.13
CA ARG A 47 1.42 -27.90 -4.57
C ARG A 47 2.79 -28.02 -5.22
N ASN A 48 3.85 -27.74 -4.46
CA ASN A 48 5.22 -27.86 -4.92
C ASN A 48 6.13 -28.32 -3.77
N SER A 49 6.56 -29.59 -3.80
CA SER A 49 7.37 -30.20 -2.74
C SER A 49 8.79 -29.62 -2.60
N ASN A 50 9.19 -28.75 -3.53
CA ASN A 50 10.46 -28.02 -3.50
C ASN A 50 10.35 -26.64 -2.85
N THR A 51 9.14 -26.21 -2.46
CA THR A 51 8.91 -24.95 -1.77
C THR A 51 8.29 -25.18 -0.39
N HIS A 52 8.48 -24.22 0.50
CA HIS A 52 7.88 -24.21 1.82
C HIS A 52 6.69 -23.25 1.83
N LEU A 53 5.86 -23.30 2.88
CA LEU A 53 4.82 -22.29 3.05
C LEU A 53 5.46 -20.91 3.28
N GLN A 54 4.96 -19.90 2.59
CA GLN A 54 5.53 -18.55 2.63
C GLN A 54 4.85 -17.67 3.68
N LEU A 55 5.59 -16.70 4.21
CA LEU A 55 5.07 -15.63 5.06
C LEU A 55 5.29 -14.28 4.39
N VAL A 56 4.20 -13.59 4.06
CA VAL A 56 4.23 -12.17 3.68
C VAL A 56 3.75 -11.34 4.87
N TYR A 57 4.50 -10.31 5.24
CA TYR A 57 4.14 -9.43 6.35
C TYR A 57 3.65 -8.07 5.85
N VAL A 58 2.48 -7.62 6.31
CA VAL A 58 1.93 -6.33 5.92
C VAL A 58 2.52 -5.24 6.81
N ILE A 59 3.11 -4.22 6.19
CA ILE A 59 3.74 -3.09 6.87
C ILE A 59 3.16 -1.76 6.39
N GLY A 60 3.08 -0.80 7.32
CA GLY A 60 2.64 0.55 7.01
C GLY A 60 3.80 1.45 6.60
N PRO A 61 3.56 2.49 5.78
CA PRO A 61 4.50 3.57 5.56
C PRO A 61 4.67 4.40 6.85
N PRO A 62 5.80 5.10 7.02
CA PRO A 62 5.97 6.02 8.14
C PRO A 62 4.99 7.19 8.01
N HIS A 63 4.52 7.70 9.15
CA HIS A 63 3.55 8.80 9.20
C HIS A 63 4.17 10.17 8.89
N THR A 64 5.49 10.29 8.92
CA THR A 64 6.21 11.55 8.68
C THR A 64 7.39 11.34 7.73
N GLU A 65 8.03 12.43 7.30
CA GLU A 65 9.25 12.38 6.46
C GLU A 65 10.46 11.79 7.19
N LYS A 66 10.34 11.52 8.50
CA LYS A 66 11.34 10.84 9.32
C LYS A 66 10.70 9.63 9.98
N LEU A 67 11.49 8.59 10.20
CA LEU A 67 11.07 7.46 11.01
C LEU A 67 10.87 7.93 12.45
N GLN A 68 9.68 7.67 12.98
CA GLN A 68 9.39 7.78 14.40
C GLN A 68 9.81 6.49 15.12
N GLU A 69 9.97 6.56 16.45
CA GLU A 69 10.42 5.43 17.28
C GLU A 69 9.58 4.15 17.07
N HIS A 70 8.30 4.32 16.78
CA HIS A 70 7.32 3.24 16.70
C HIS A 70 6.92 2.84 15.28
N ASP A 71 7.49 3.52 14.28
CA ASP A 71 7.31 3.13 12.88
C ASP A 71 8.03 1.81 12.59
N PHE A 72 7.57 1.09 11.57
CA PHE A 72 8.34 -0.03 11.00
C PHE A 72 9.57 0.54 10.31
N GLY A 73 10.76 0.17 10.77
CA GLY A 73 12.01 0.73 10.29
C GLY A 73 12.96 -0.29 9.67
N PRO A 74 14.11 0.18 9.17
CA PRO A 74 15.20 -0.65 8.65
C PRO A 74 15.65 -1.75 9.61
N HIS A 75 15.62 -1.48 10.93
CA HIS A 75 16.01 -2.46 11.93
C HIS A 75 15.00 -3.61 12.04
N ASP A 76 13.69 -3.32 12.00
CA ASP A 76 12.66 -4.37 11.99
C ASP A 76 12.71 -5.17 10.70
N LEU A 77 12.89 -4.49 9.56
CA LEU A 77 13.11 -5.12 8.26
C LEU A 77 14.26 -6.13 8.31
N GLN A 78 15.42 -5.69 8.82
CA GLN A 78 16.60 -6.56 8.95
C GLN A 78 16.39 -7.68 9.97
N THR A 79 15.63 -7.44 11.04
CA THR A 79 15.34 -8.47 12.06
C THR A 79 14.46 -9.59 11.52
N LEU A 80 13.57 -9.28 10.58
CA LEU A 80 12.58 -10.20 10.03
C LEU A 80 12.98 -10.81 8.68
N SER A 81 14.02 -10.29 8.01
CA SER A 81 14.36 -10.64 6.61
C SER A 81 14.69 -12.13 6.38
N GLU A 82 15.15 -12.85 7.39
CA GLU A 82 15.44 -14.29 7.28
C GLU A 82 14.20 -15.18 7.50
N SER A 83 13.09 -14.61 7.97
CA SER A 83 11.88 -15.37 8.34
C SER A 83 10.62 -14.92 7.61
N VAL A 84 10.71 -13.85 6.82
CA VAL A 84 9.60 -13.29 6.03
C VAL A 84 10.01 -13.29 4.55
N ASP A 85 9.18 -13.89 3.70
CA ASP A 85 9.42 -14.01 2.26
C ASP A 85 9.13 -12.72 1.48
N GLY A 86 8.31 -11.83 2.06
CA GLY A 86 8.05 -10.51 1.49
C GLY A 86 7.27 -9.57 2.40
N PHE A 87 7.36 -8.29 2.13
CA PHE A 87 6.70 -7.22 2.88
C PHE A 87 5.71 -6.50 1.97
N SER A 88 4.42 -6.65 2.25
CA SER A 88 3.39 -5.88 1.56
C SER A 88 3.33 -4.48 2.17
N LEU A 89 3.89 -3.51 1.48
CA LEU A 89 4.01 -2.13 1.95
C LEU A 89 2.78 -1.33 1.52
N MET A 90 1.97 -0.88 2.49
CA MET A 90 0.70 -0.17 2.26
C MET A 90 0.92 1.30 1.85
N THR A 91 1.58 1.53 0.72
CA THR A 91 1.86 2.87 0.18
C THR A 91 0.65 3.47 -0.57
N TYR A 92 -0.50 3.50 0.09
CA TYR A 92 -1.76 4.12 -0.34
C TYR A 92 -2.51 4.66 0.88
N ASP A 93 -3.70 5.24 0.70
CA ASP A 93 -4.46 5.97 1.74
C ASP A 93 -3.70 7.16 2.35
N PHE A 94 -2.97 7.91 1.51
CA PHE A 94 -2.26 9.11 1.95
C PHE A 94 -3.20 10.25 2.39
N SER A 95 -4.28 10.44 1.63
CA SER A 95 -5.29 11.47 1.90
C SER A 95 -6.45 10.94 2.74
N SER A 96 -7.16 11.85 3.40
CA SER A 96 -8.33 11.53 4.23
C SER A 96 -9.48 12.50 3.94
N ALA A 97 -10.68 12.22 4.48
CA ALA A 97 -11.83 13.11 4.35
C ALA A 97 -11.54 14.55 4.83
N TYR A 98 -10.69 14.72 5.84
CA TYR A 98 -10.30 16.03 6.36
C TYR A 98 -9.23 16.74 5.52
N ASN A 99 -8.50 16.00 4.69
CA ASN A 99 -7.48 16.54 3.79
C ASN A 99 -7.55 15.84 2.41
N PRO A 100 -8.57 16.17 1.58
CA PRO A 100 -8.76 15.60 0.26
C PRO A 100 -7.54 15.74 -0.63
N GLY A 101 -7.22 14.70 -1.39
CA GLY A 101 -6.02 14.70 -2.21
C GLY A 101 -5.67 13.34 -2.82
N PRO A 102 -4.43 13.19 -3.32
CA PRO A 102 -3.97 11.98 -3.99
C PRO A 102 -4.02 10.75 -3.08
N ASN A 103 -4.23 9.58 -3.69
CA ASN A 103 -4.26 8.30 -2.97
C ASN A 103 -2.87 7.90 -2.46
N ALA A 104 -1.84 8.11 -3.28
CA ALA A 104 -0.50 7.57 -3.08
C ALA A 104 0.57 8.45 -3.77
N PRO A 105 0.88 9.67 -3.30
CA PRO A 105 1.85 10.55 -3.94
C PRO A 105 3.18 9.84 -4.26
N LEU A 106 3.66 9.93 -5.50
CA LEU A 106 4.89 9.24 -5.92
C LEU A 106 6.12 9.65 -5.10
N LYS A 107 6.22 10.94 -4.72
CA LYS A 107 7.30 11.42 -3.86
C LYS A 107 7.28 10.78 -2.46
N TRP A 108 6.10 10.51 -1.93
CA TRP A 108 5.94 9.85 -0.64
C TRP A 108 6.29 8.37 -0.69
N ILE A 109 5.88 7.67 -1.77
CA ILE A 109 6.33 6.29 -2.05
C ILE A 109 7.86 6.24 -2.07
N ARG A 110 8.50 7.11 -2.86
CA ARG A 110 9.96 7.19 -2.98
C ARG A 110 10.63 7.46 -1.63
N SER A 111 10.10 8.41 -0.86
CA SER A 111 10.63 8.73 0.48
C SER A 111 10.53 7.53 1.43
N THR A 112 9.40 6.82 1.39
CA THR A 112 9.17 5.61 2.21
C THR A 112 10.19 4.52 1.88
N LEU A 113 10.42 4.24 0.59
CA LEU A 113 11.43 3.28 0.15
C LEU A 113 12.84 3.71 0.56
N HIS A 114 13.18 4.99 0.44
CA HIS A 114 14.46 5.51 0.93
C HIS A 114 14.63 5.31 2.43
N LEU A 115 13.61 5.62 3.25
CA LEU A 115 13.68 5.47 4.70
C LEU A 115 13.87 4.01 5.12
N LEU A 116 13.17 3.07 4.47
CA LEU A 116 13.26 1.64 4.77
C LEU A 116 14.58 1.01 4.28
N LEU A 117 15.02 1.35 3.08
CA LEU A 117 16.09 0.62 2.39
C LEU A 117 17.47 1.29 2.46
N SER A 118 17.56 2.57 2.85
CA SER A 118 18.86 3.27 2.92
C SER A 118 19.79 2.67 3.99
N ALA A 119 19.25 2.29 5.15
CA ALA A 119 20.02 1.67 6.23
C ALA A 119 20.01 0.13 6.15
N ALA A 120 18.93 -0.48 5.67
CA ALA A 120 18.83 -1.93 5.53
C ALA A 120 19.62 -2.48 4.32
N GLY A 121 19.87 -1.64 3.32
CA GLY A 121 20.58 -2.01 2.09
C GLY A 121 19.63 -2.29 0.93
N ARG A 122 20.00 -1.80 -0.26
CA ARG A 122 19.25 -2.03 -1.52
C ARG A 122 19.10 -3.51 -1.88
N ASN A 123 19.95 -4.38 -1.37
CA ASN A 123 19.84 -5.83 -1.57
C ASN A 123 18.53 -6.40 -1.03
N MET A 124 17.90 -5.78 -0.03
CA MET A 124 16.60 -6.23 0.51
C MET A 124 15.40 -5.73 -0.30
N ALA A 125 15.59 -4.87 -1.31
CA ALA A 125 14.50 -4.26 -2.05
C ALA A 125 13.57 -5.30 -2.71
N HIS A 126 14.12 -6.43 -3.15
CA HIS A 126 13.35 -7.53 -3.76
C HIS A 126 12.32 -8.18 -2.80
N THR A 127 12.48 -8.00 -1.49
CA THR A 127 11.52 -8.46 -0.48
C THR A 127 10.38 -7.46 -0.26
N ILE A 128 10.48 -6.22 -0.76
CA ILE A 128 9.46 -5.20 -0.61
C ILE A 128 8.48 -5.28 -1.79
N PHE A 129 7.19 -5.26 -1.48
CA PHE A 129 6.11 -5.13 -2.46
C PHE A 129 5.46 -3.76 -2.31
N VAL A 130 5.73 -2.86 -3.26
CA VAL A 130 5.13 -1.52 -3.28
C VAL A 130 3.62 -1.64 -3.51
N GLY A 131 2.84 -1.13 -2.57
CA GLY A 131 1.38 -1.15 -2.63
C GLY A 131 0.84 -0.21 -3.70
N ILE A 132 -0.07 -0.73 -4.53
CA ILE A 132 -0.82 -0.01 -5.55
C ILE A 132 -2.32 -0.19 -5.27
N ASN A 133 -3.03 0.92 -5.01
CA ASN A 133 -4.48 0.92 -4.88
C ASN A 133 -5.14 0.82 -6.27
N PHE A 134 -6.16 -0.03 -6.39
CA PHE A 134 -7.03 -0.17 -7.56
C PHE A 134 -8.39 0.51 -7.37
N TYR A 135 -8.70 0.94 -6.15
CA TYR A 135 -9.78 1.88 -5.85
C TYR A 135 -9.29 3.32 -5.89
N GLY A 136 -10.23 4.25 -5.85
CA GLY A 136 -9.96 5.68 -5.63
C GLY A 136 -10.88 6.25 -4.54
N TYR A 137 -10.84 7.56 -4.37
CA TYR A 137 -11.76 8.29 -3.50
C TYR A 137 -12.50 9.38 -4.25
N ASP A 138 -13.77 9.53 -3.92
CA ASP A 138 -14.60 10.70 -4.18
C ASP A 138 -14.76 11.50 -2.88
N PHE A 139 -14.20 12.70 -2.85
CA PHE A 139 -14.22 13.60 -1.71
C PHE A 139 -15.27 14.68 -1.88
N LEU A 140 -16.16 14.82 -0.91
CA LEU A 140 -17.08 15.95 -0.82
C LEU A 140 -16.32 17.18 -0.28
N LEU A 141 -16.15 18.22 -1.12
CA LEU A 141 -15.41 19.44 -0.81
C LEU A 141 -16.27 20.46 -0.02
N ALA A 142 -16.84 20.03 1.09
CA ALA A 142 -17.55 20.88 2.04
C ALA A 142 -16.92 20.75 3.43
N GLU A 143 -17.11 21.76 4.29
CA GLU A 143 -16.69 21.62 5.70
C GLU A 143 -17.38 20.41 6.35
N GLY A 144 -16.58 19.51 6.94
CA GLY A 144 -17.08 18.24 7.46
C GLY A 144 -17.51 17.23 6.40
N GLY A 145 -17.13 17.45 5.13
CA GLY A 145 -17.37 16.53 4.02
C GLY A 145 -16.69 15.18 4.22
N GLY A 146 -17.28 14.14 3.63
CA GLY A 146 -16.78 12.77 3.69
C GLY A 146 -15.87 12.41 2.51
N ALA A 147 -15.21 11.26 2.64
CA ALA A 147 -14.55 10.56 1.55
C ALA A 147 -15.28 9.24 1.32
N GLN A 148 -15.63 8.94 0.06
CA GLN A 148 -16.20 7.67 -0.34
C GLN A 148 -15.21 6.92 -1.22
N ALA A 149 -14.86 5.68 -0.84
CA ALA A 149 -14.09 4.81 -1.71
C ALA A 149 -14.93 4.46 -2.95
N ILE A 150 -14.31 4.55 -4.13
CA ILE A 150 -14.95 4.25 -5.41
C ILE A 150 -14.19 3.16 -6.15
N THR A 151 -14.95 2.25 -6.76
CA THR A 151 -14.42 1.20 -7.65
C THR A 151 -14.43 1.67 -9.11
N GLY A 152 -13.89 0.86 -10.02
CA GLY A 152 -13.91 1.14 -11.45
C GLY A 152 -15.30 1.34 -12.01
N ARG A 153 -16.30 0.60 -11.50
CA ARG A 153 -17.71 0.78 -11.88
C ARG A 153 -18.24 2.15 -11.46
N ASP A 154 -17.97 2.55 -10.23
CA ASP A 154 -18.41 3.84 -9.70
C ASP A 154 -17.73 4.99 -10.45
N TYR A 155 -16.42 4.86 -10.69
CA TYR A 155 -15.61 5.81 -11.45
C TYR A 155 -16.16 6.05 -12.86
N LEU A 156 -16.44 4.97 -13.62
CA LEU A 156 -17.02 5.07 -14.95
C LEU A 156 -18.41 5.73 -14.93
N SER A 157 -19.25 5.39 -13.95
CA SER A 157 -20.55 6.04 -13.78
C SER A 157 -20.43 7.55 -13.53
N VAL A 158 -19.46 8.00 -12.73
CA VAL A 158 -19.22 9.44 -12.51
C VAL A 158 -18.75 10.12 -13.80
N LEU A 159 -17.85 9.48 -14.55
CA LEU A 159 -17.38 10.01 -15.84
C LEU A 159 -18.51 10.17 -16.85
N GLU A 160 -19.38 9.17 -16.99
CA GLU A 160 -20.53 9.20 -17.91
C GLU A 160 -21.53 10.30 -17.54
N GLN A 161 -21.80 10.48 -16.24
CA GLN A 161 -22.78 11.45 -15.75
C GLN A 161 -22.32 12.90 -15.85
N HIS A 162 -21.04 13.16 -15.60
CA HIS A 162 -20.52 14.52 -15.42
C HIS A 162 -19.58 14.99 -16.52
N ASN A 163 -19.08 14.07 -17.36
CA ASN A 163 -18.07 14.33 -18.39
C ASN A 163 -16.96 15.31 -17.94
N PRO A 164 -16.32 15.05 -16.79
CA PRO A 164 -15.43 16.03 -16.17
C PRO A 164 -14.11 16.13 -16.92
N ARG A 165 -13.45 17.29 -16.84
CA ARG A 165 -12.10 17.45 -17.38
C ARG A 165 -11.07 16.83 -16.45
N MET A 166 -10.45 15.73 -16.88
CA MET A 166 -9.31 15.13 -16.17
C MET A 166 -8.09 16.05 -16.16
N ARG A 167 -7.41 16.10 -15.01
CA ARG A 167 -6.21 16.89 -14.78
C ARG A 167 -5.10 15.99 -14.24
N TRP A 168 -3.91 16.10 -14.82
CA TRP A 168 -2.71 15.42 -14.34
C TRP A 168 -1.99 16.30 -13.32
N ASP A 169 -1.86 15.83 -12.07
CA ASP A 169 -0.99 16.45 -11.09
C ASP A 169 0.42 15.85 -11.16
N LYS A 170 1.31 16.54 -11.87
CA LYS A 170 2.72 16.16 -12.03
C LYS A 170 3.46 15.98 -10.70
N ARG A 171 3.05 16.66 -9.62
CA ARG A 171 3.75 16.58 -8.33
C ARG A 171 3.47 15.28 -7.61
N ASN A 172 2.24 14.79 -7.72
CA ASN A 172 1.75 13.58 -7.06
C ASN A 172 1.75 12.36 -7.99
N ALA A 173 1.89 12.58 -9.30
CA ALA A 173 1.76 11.58 -10.34
C ALA A 173 0.40 10.84 -10.28
N GLU A 174 -0.67 11.63 -10.16
CA GLU A 174 -2.05 11.16 -10.19
C GLU A 174 -2.93 12.04 -11.07
N HIS A 175 -3.92 11.41 -11.68
CA HIS A 175 -5.04 12.13 -12.26
C HIS A 175 -6.08 12.43 -11.19
N TYR A 176 -6.72 13.58 -11.34
CA TYR A 176 -7.91 13.92 -10.59
C TYR A 176 -8.87 14.70 -11.47
N PHE A 177 -10.12 14.78 -11.03
CA PHE A 177 -11.08 15.71 -11.59
C PHE A 177 -12.02 16.21 -10.50
N SER A 178 -12.74 17.28 -10.81
CA SER A 178 -13.81 17.79 -9.95
C SER A 178 -15.11 17.86 -10.71
N TYR A 179 -16.21 17.67 -10.01
CA TYR A 179 -17.55 17.83 -10.56
C TYR A 179 -18.48 18.42 -9.50
N THR A 180 -19.64 18.91 -9.95
CA THR A 180 -20.71 19.34 -9.07
C THR A 180 -21.86 18.37 -9.19
N ASP A 181 -22.35 17.86 -8.06
CA ASP A 181 -23.47 16.93 -8.05
C ASP A 181 -24.81 17.65 -8.30
N ARG A 182 -25.90 16.88 -8.32
CA ARG A 182 -27.26 17.42 -8.55
C ARG A 182 -27.76 18.37 -7.44
N GLN A 183 -27.11 18.35 -6.28
CA GLN A 183 -27.45 19.17 -5.12
C GLN A 183 -26.57 20.42 -5.04
N GLY A 184 -25.72 20.67 -6.04
CA GLY A 184 -24.83 21.82 -6.09
C GLY A 184 -23.56 21.66 -5.25
N ARG A 185 -23.27 20.46 -4.76
CA ARG A 185 -22.10 20.18 -3.92
C ARG A 185 -20.89 19.86 -4.79
N GLN A 186 -19.72 20.36 -4.39
CA GLN A 186 -18.47 20.13 -5.12
C GLN A 186 -17.79 18.85 -4.66
N HIS A 187 -17.29 18.09 -5.62
CA HIS A 187 -16.59 16.83 -5.43
C HIS A 187 -15.19 16.87 -6.06
N ALA A 188 -14.24 16.14 -5.49
CA ALA A 188 -12.96 15.85 -6.11
C ALA A 188 -12.70 14.34 -6.10
N VAL A 189 -12.39 13.79 -7.28
CA VAL A 189 -12.17 12.37 -7.47
C VAL A 189 -10.72 12.11 -7.82
N PHE A 190 -10.11 11.18 -7.09
CA PHE A 190 -8.78 10.64 -7.35
C PHE A 190 -8.90 9.14 -7.56
N TYR A 191 -8.75 8.68 -8.80
CA TYR A 191 -8.82 7.26 -9.17
C TYR A 191 -7.59 6.89 -10.02
N PRO A 192 -7.02 5.68 -9.85
CA PRO A 192 -5.88 5.24 -10.65
C PRO A 192 -6.13 5.33 -12.16
N THR A 193 -5.07 5.60 -12.90
CA THR A 193 -5.05 5.61 -14.36
C THR A 193 -3.86 4.81 -14.84
N LEU A 194 -3.83 4.43 -16.12
CA LEU A 194 -2.65 3.74 -16.68
C LEU A 194 -1.35 4.50 -16.41
N MET A 195 -1.37 5.83 -16.55
CA MET A 195 -0.20 6.65 -16.30
C MET A 195 0.23 6.60 -14.83
N SER A 196 -0.70 6.77 -13.89
CA SER A 196 -0.35 6.73 -12.45
C SER A 196 0.14 5.35 -12.02
N ILE A 197 -0.45 4.28 -12.54
CA ILE A 197 0.00 2.91 -12.26
C ILE A 197 1.40 2.68 -12.86
N SER A 198 1.61 3.07 -14.12
CA SER A 198 2.92 2.94 -14.79
C SER A 198 4.03 3.67 -14.02
N GLU A 199 3.80 4.88 -13.53
CA GLU A 199 4.80 5.63 -12.74
C GLU A 199 5.19 4.89 -11.44
N ARG A 200 4.26 4.19 -10.80
CA ARG A 200 4.50 3.39 -9.58
C ARG A 200 5.23 2.09 -9.91
N LEU A 201 4.88 1.45 -11.03
CA LEU A 201 5.59 0.27 -11.54
C LEU A 201 7.04 0.60 -11.87
N GLU A 202 7.31 1.73 -12.53
CA GLU A 202 8.68 2.19 -12.83
C GLU A 202 9.45 2.53 -11.54
N GLU A 203 8.80 3.16 -10.55
CA GLU A 203 9.45 3.39 -9.25
C GLU A 203 9.83 2.06 -8.59
N ALA A 204 8.89 1.12 -8.44
CA ALA A 204 9.18 -0.21 -7.86
C ALA A 204 10.32 -0.92 -8.62
N ARG A 205 10.28 -0.90 -9.96
CA ARG A 205 11.32 -1.47 -10.82
C ARG A 205 12.68 -0.81 -10.60
N SER A 206 12.72 0.52 -10.44
CA SER A 206 13.97 1.27 -10.21
C SER A 206 14.67 0.89 -8.89
N TRP A 207 13.91 0.36 -7.94
CA TRP A 207 14.41 -0.18 -6.68
C TRP A 207 14.73 -1.67 -6.75
N GLY A 208 14.22 -2.39 -7.76
CA GLY A 208 14.21 -3.85 -7.78
C GLY A 208 13.21 -4.46 -6.80
N ALA A 209 12.17 -3.69 -6.45
CA ALA A 209 11.07 -4.13 -5.60
C ALA A 209 9.94 -4.78 -6.42
N GLY A 210 9.16 -5.63 -5.78
CA GLY A 210 7.90 -6.14 -6.32
C GLY A 210 6.75 -5.17 -6.08
N VAL A 211 5.52 -5.62 -6.36
CA VAL A 211 4.30 -4.84 -6.13
C VAL A 211 3.22 -5.68 -5.47
N SER A 212 2.36 -5.03 -4.66
CA SER A 212 1.13 -5.62 -4.12
C SER A 212 -0.06 -4.76 -4.51
N ILE A 213 -1.20 -5.37 -4.84
CA ILE A 213 -2.38 -4.67 -5.37
C ILE A 213 -3.54 -4.80 -4.39
N TRP A 214 -4.13 -3.68 -4.01
CA TRP A 214 -5.36 -3.63 -3.21
C TRP A 214 -6.50 -2.97 -4.00
N GLU A 215 -7.51 -3.69 -4.46
CA GLU A 215 -7.57 -5.15 -4.63
C GLU A 215 -8.06 -5.51 -6.04
N ILE A 216 -7.88 -6.76 -6.42
CA ILE A 216 -8.47 -7.31 -7.65
C ILE A 216 -10.00 -7.20 -7.55
N GLY A 217 -10.63 -6.61 -8.56
CA GLY A 217 -12.08 -6.36 -8.62
C GLY A 217 -12.48 -4.91 -8.35
N GLN A 218 -11.56 -4.06 -7.89
CA GLN A 218 -11.83 -2.62 -7.72
C GLN A 218 -11.30 -1.77 -8.88
N GLY A 219 -10.33 -2.30 -9.64
CA GLY A 219 -9.69 -1.65 -10.79
C GLY A 219 -10.52 -1.73 -12.07
N LEU A 220 -9.94 -1.24 -13.16
CA LEU A 220 -10.45 -1.44 -14.51
C LEU A 220 -9.64 -2.55 -15.21
N ASP A 221 -10.28 -3.41 -16.01
CA ASP A 221 -9.65 -4.61 -16.60
C ASP A 221 -8.36 -4.31 -17.37
N TYR A 222 -8.32 -3.17 -18.07
CA TYR A 222 -7.15 -2.77 -18.86
C TYR A 222 -5.95 -2.32 -18.01
N PHE A 223 -6.08 -2.22 -16.69
CA PHE A 223 -4.93 -2.02 -15.79
C PHE A 223 -3.97 -3.22 -15.81
N PHE A 224 -4.51 -4.44 -15.99
CA PHE A 224 -3.69 -5.65 -16.04
C PHE A 224 -2.77 -5.71 -17.26
N HIS A 225 -3.00 -4.90 -18.30
CA HIS A 225 -2.09 -4.81 -19.45
C HIS A 225 -0.72 -4.17 -19.12
N LEU A 226 -0.58 -3.56 -17.95
CA LEU A 226 0.69 -2.97 -17.48
C LEU A 226 1.56 -3.93 -16.68
N LEU A 227 1.00 -5.07 -16.23
CA LEU A 227 1.65 -6.05 -15.37
C LEU A 227 2.24 -7.19 -16.19
#